data_AF-A0A4P8EG22-F1
#
_entry.id   AF-A0A4P8EG22-F1
#
_cell.length_a   1.000
_cell.length_b   1.000
_cell.length_c   1.000
_cell.angle_alpha   90.00
_cell.angle_beta   90.00
_cell.angle_gamma   90.00
#
_symmetry.space_group_name_H-M   'P 1'
#
loop_
_entity.id
_entity.type
_entity.pdbx_description
1 polymer ?
#
loop_
_entity_poly.entity_id
_entity_poly.type
_entity_poly.pdbx_seq_one_letter_code
_entity_poly.pdbx_strand_id
1 'polypeptide(L)'
;MGYEPLNVLKSVAPDVWIVDGPHVRYYGMPFPTRMTIIRLAAGGLWVHSPIVLSHPLLEAVQALGPVEHLVAPNWIHYVSLGDWSSACPKAVTWAAPGVTERAASRKVPLRIDHEFGPQTEVPWVSEIEWLYVEGSSTHKEVVFFHSKSKTWGCPQFVLVKHIASASTHNLDLGAC
;
A
#
# COMPACT_ATOMS: atom_id res chain seq x y z
N MET A 1 -9.99 -8.42 15.79
CA MET A 1 -11.12 -7.52 15.46
C MET A 1 -10.54 -6.34 14.71
N GLY A 2 -11.09 -5.99 13.54
CA GLY A 2 -10.56 -4.90 12.70
C GLY A 2 -11.16 -3.56 13.11
N TYR A 3 -10.62 -2.46 12.57
CA TYR A 3 -11.22 -1.15 12.76
C TYR A 3 -12.44 -1.02 11.84
N GLU A 4 -13.63 -1.27 12.37
CA GLU A 4 -14.88 -1.14 11.62
C GLU A 4 -15.19 0.33 11.24
N PRO A 5 -16.02 0.58 10.22
CA PRO A 5 -16.53 -0.39 9.25
C PRO A 5 -15.42 -0.93 8.33
N LEU A 6 -15.52 -2.21 7.97
CA LEU A 6 -14.59 -2.86 7.03
C LEU A 6 -15.05 -2.66 5.58
N ASN A 7 -14.12 -2.65 4.64
CA ASN A 7 -14.36 -2.47 3.20
C ASN A 7 -15.10 -1.16 2.85
N VAL A 8 -14.99 -0.14 3.72
CA VAL A 8 -15.59 1.18 3.54
C VAL A 8 -14.48 2.24 3.49
N LEU A 9 -14.60 3.15 2.52
CA LEU A 9 -13.73 4.33 2.38
C LEU A 9 -13.88 5.27 3.57
N LYS A 10 -12.77 5.55 4.24
CA LYS A 10 -12.68 6.53 5.34
C LYS A 10 -11.72 7.63 4.91
N SER A 11 -12.23 8.85 4.72
CA SER A 11 -11.38 10.01 4.48
C SER A 11 -10.63 10.35 5.77
N VAL A 12 -9.30 10.48 5.66
CA VAL A 12 -8.43 10.84 6.78
C VAL A 12 -7.75 12.19 6.57
N ALA A 13 -7.71 12.66 5.32
CA ALA A 13 -7.29 13.99 4.92
C ALA A 13 -7.92 14.31 3.54
N PRO A 14 -7.86 15.56 3.07
CA PRO A 14 -8.17 15.87 1.68
C PRO A 14 -7.38 14.96 0.74
N ASP A 15 -8.09 14.34 -0.20
CA ASP A 15 -7.51 13.44 -1.21
C ASP A 15 -6.78 12.19 -0.68
N VAL A 16 -6.98 11.84 0.60
CA VAL A 16 -6.43 10.65 1.22
C VAL A 16 -7.50 9.84 1.94
N TRP A 17 -7.56 8.56 1.62
CA TRP A 17 -8.49 7.60 2.23
C TRP A 17 -7.76 6.35 2.70
N ILE A 18 -8.33 5.72 3.73
CA ILE A 18 -7.98 4.37 4.16
C ILE A 18 -9.19 3.45 4.03
N VAL A 19 -8.92 2.16 3.82
CA VAL A 19 -9.93 1.10 3.92
C VAL A 19 -9.38 -0.04 4.74
N ASP A 20 -10.05 -0.34 5.84
CA ASP A 20 -9.76 -1.50 6.69
C ASP A 20 -10.42 -2.74 6.09
N GLY A 21 -9.66 -3.80 5.90
CA GLY A 21 -10.17 -5.08 5.40
C GLY A 21 -10.31 -6.14 6.50
N PRO A 22 -10.91 -7.29 6.17
CA PRO A 22 -10.97 -8.42 7.08
C PRO A 22 -9.57 -8.92 7.45
N HIS A 23 -9.50 -9.71 8.53
CA HIS A 23 -8.25 -10.36 8.89
C HIS A 23 -7.92 -11.42 7.85
N VAL A 24 -6.71 -11.38 7.31
CA VAL A 24 -6.18 -12.44 6.45
C VAL A 24 -5.33 -13.37 7.29
N ARG A 25 -5.38 -14.68 7.00
CA ARG A 25 -4.53 -15.66 7.68
C ARG A 25 -3.20 -15.74 6.96
N TYR A 26 -2.12 -15.46 7.67
CA TYR A 26 -0.76 -15.62 7.20
C TYR A 26 0.05 -16.46 8.19
N TYR A 27 0.62 -17.58 7.74
CA TYR A 27 1.25 -18.60 8.59
C TYR A 27 0.39 -19.01 9.82
N GLY A 28 -0.92 -19.11 9.64
CA GLY A 28 -1.86 -19.50 10.70
C GLY A 28 -2.30 -18.37 11.64
N MET A 29 -1.63 -17.21 11.61
CA MET A 29 -1.99 -16.05 12.43
C MET A 29 -2.87 -15.05 11.66
N PRO A 30 -3.89 -14.45 12.32
CA PRO A 30 -4.75 -13.47 11.68
C PRO A 30 -4.10 -12.07 11.72
N PHE A 31 -4.02 -11.42 10.56
CA PHE A 31 -3.49 -10.05 10.43
C PHE A 31 -4.57 -9.11 9.90
N PRO A 32 -4.81 -7.96 10.53
CA PRO A 32 -5.68 -6.94 9.96
C PRO A 32 -5.07 -6.44 8.65
N THR A 33 -5.91 -6.13 7.67
CA THR A 33 -5.48 -5.54 6.40
C THR A 33 -5.93 -4.10 6.32
N ARG A 34 -5.12 -3.25 5.70
CA ARG A 34 -5.47 -1.87 5.41
C ARG A 34 -4.84 -1.47 4.08
N MET A 35 -5.65 -0.87 3.21
CA MET A 35 -5.14 -0.17 2.03
C MET A 35 -5.26 1.33 2.23
N THR A 36 -4.37 2.06 1.56
CA THR A 36 -4.40 3.53 1.49
C THR A 36 -4.59 3.95 0.05
N ILE A 37 -5.42 4.96 -0.16
CA ILE A 37 -5.70 5.53 -1.48
C ILE A 37 -5.38 7.01 -1.41
N ILE A 38 -4.60 7.47 -2.38
CA ILE A 38 -4.25 8.88 -2.56
C ILE A 38 -4.68 9.28 -3.97
N ARG A 39 -5.40 10.39 -4.08
CA ARG A 39 -5.64 11.02 -5.38
C ARG A 39 -4.47 11.94 -5.71
N LEU A 40 -3.83 11.69 -6.85
CA LEU A 40 -2.75 12.51 -7.40
C LEU A 40 -3.30 13.80 -8.02
N ALA A 41 -2.46 14.81 -8.23
CA ALA A 41 -2.87 16.08 -8.83
C ALA A 41 -3.49 15.93 -10.23
N ALA A 42 -3.06 14.91 -10.99
CA ALA A 42 -3.62 14.58 -12.30
C ALA A 42 -5.03 13.96 -12.23
N GLY A 43 -5.53 13.64 -11.02
CA GLY A 43 -6.85 13.05 -10.78
C GLY A 43 -6.86 11.53 -10.67
N GLY A 44 -5.77 10.87 -11.07
CA GLY A 44 -5.55 9.44 -10.90
C GLY A 44 -5.37 9.00 -9.46
N LEU A 45 -5.65 7.73 -9.19
CA LEU A 45 -5.51 7.14 -7.87
C LEU A 45 -4.25 6.28 -7.77
N TRP A 46 -3.52 6.53 -6.69
CA TRP A 46 -2.45 5.69 -6.19
C TRP A 46 -2.99 4.85 -5.04
N VAL A 47 -2.99 3.53 -5.20
CA VAL A 47 -3.56 2.57 -4.24
C VAL A 47 -2.45 1.70 -3.70
N HIS A 48 -2.27 1.76 -2.38
CA HIS A 48 -1.22 1.05 -1.69
C HIS A 48 -1.74 -0.06 -0.79
N SER A 49 -1.05 -1.21 -0.84
CA SER A 49 -1.38 -2.43 -0.12
C SER A 49 -2.85 -2.83 -0.33
N PRO A 50 -3.30 -3.08 -1.57
CA PRO A 50 -4.70 -3.40 -1.83
C PRO A 50 -5.21 -4.55 -0.96
N ILE A 51 -6.39 -4.38 -0.37
CA ILE A 51 -7.07 -5.43 0.39
C ILE A 51 -7.88 -6.32 -0.54
N VAL A 52 -8.49 -7.39 0.00
CA VAL A 52 -9.36 -8.28 -0.77
C VAL A 52 -10.39 -7.48 -1.56
N LEU A 53 -10.43 -7.70 -2.86
CA LEU A 53 -11.32 -6.99 -3.76
C LEU A 53 -12.77 -7.43 -3.50
N SER A 54 -13.68 -6.46 -3.51
CA SER A 54 -15.12 -6.69 -3.62
C SER A 54 -15.69 -5.72 -4.63
N HIS A 55 -16.79 -6.08 -5.29
CA HIS A 55 -17.41 -5.21 -6.30
C HIS A 55 -17.83 -3.84 -5.72
N PRO A 56 -18.49 -3.75 -4.55
CA PRO A 56 -18.85 -2.46 -3.97
C PRO A 56 -17.63 -1.60 -3.61
N LEU A 57 -16.56 -2.22 -3.14
CA LEU A 57 -15.31 -1.50 -2.84
C LEU A 57 -14.67 -0.95 -4.10
N LEU A 58 -14.62 -1.76 -5.17
CA LEU A 58 -14.08 -1.34 -6.46
C LEU A 58 -14.84 -0.13 -7.01
N GLU A 59 -16.18 -0.21 -7.02
CA GLU A 59 -17.05 0.87 -7.48
C GLU A 59 -16.82 2.14 -6.67
N ALA A 60 -16.76 2.03 -5.34
CA ALA A 60 -16.52 3.17 -4.45
C ALA A 60 -15.16 3.82 -4.71
N VAL A 61 -14.11 3.01 -4.96
CA VAL A 61 -12.77 3.51 -5.29
C VAL A 61 -12.75 4.16 -6.67
N GLN A 62 -13.35 3.54 -7.69
CA GLN A 62 -13.41 4.11 -9.05
C GLN A 62 -14.27 5.37 -9.13
N ALA A 63 -15.26 5.53 -8.24
CA ALA A 63 -16.01 6.77 -8.09
C ALA A 63 -15.15 7.93 -7.57
N LEU A 64 -14.04 7.65 -6.89
CA LEU A 64 -13.05 8.67 -6.58
C LEU A 64 -12.33 9.09 -7.87
N GLY A 65 -11.81 8.15 -8.66
CA GLY A 65 -11.07 8.43 -9.89
C GLY A 65 -10.50 7.16 -10.53
N PRO A 66 -9.82 7.27 -11.69
CA PRO A 66 -9.21 6.11 -12.33
C PRO A 66 -8.05 5.58 -11.48
N VAL A 67 -8.01 4.27 -11.24
CA VAL A 67 -6.86 3.62 -10.58
C VAL A 67 -5.70 3.57 -11.56
N GLU A 68 -4.65 4.34 -11.29
CA GLU A 68 -3.47 4.45 -12.14
C GLU A 68 -2.30 3.65 -11.61
N HIS A 69 -2.17 3.53 -10.28
CA HIS A 69 -1.06 2.84 -9.66
C HIS A 69 -1.52 1.90 -8.55
N LEU A 70 -1.07 0.66 -8.62
CA LEU A 70 -1.27 -0.36 -7.60
C LEU A 70 0.07 -0.74 -6.99
N VAL A 71 0.23 -0.54 -5.68
CA VAL A 71 1.52 -0.70 -5.00
C VAL A 71 1.46 -1.84 -3.97
N ALA A 72 2.27 -2.87 -4.18
CA ALA A 72 2.56 -3.92 -3.19
C ALA A 72 3.87 -3.60 -2.44
N PRO A 73 3.80 -3.12 -1.19
CA PRO A 73 4.98 -2.60 -0.48
C PRO A 73 5.91 -3.66 0.08
N ASN A 74 5.48 -4.93 0.11
CA ASN A 74 6.30 -6.04 0.57
C ASN A 74 5.80 -7.39 0.01
N TRP A 75 6.58 -8.44 0.28
CA TRP A 75 6.38 -9.83 -0.15
C TRP A 75 5.16 -10.56 0.45
N ILE A 76 4.42 -9.94 1.37
CA ILE A 76 3.23 -10.53 2.03
C ILE A 76 1.94 -10.02 1.39
N HIS A 77 1.90 -8.77 0.92
CA HIS A 77 0.68 -8.08 0.48
C HIS A 77 0.41 -8.11 -1.03
N TYR A 78 0.96 -9.08 -1.76
CA TYR A 78 0.73 -9.18 -3.21
C TYR A 78 -0.52 -9.99 -3.59
N VAL A 79 -1.13 -10.73 -2.66
CA VAL A 79 -2.21 -11.68 -3.01
C VAL A 79 -3.42 -10.97 -3.62
N SER A 80 -3.86 -9.87 -3.01
CA SER A 80 -4.98 -9.09 -3.57
C SER A 80 -4.58 -8.27 -4.80
N LEU A 81 -3.27 -8.05 -5.02
CA LEU A 81 -2.79 -7.23 -6.14
C LEU A 81 -3.23 -7.81 -7.49
N GLY A 82 -3.30 -9.14 -7.62
CA GLY A 82 -3.76 -9.82 -8.84
C GLY A 82 -5.21 -9.50 -9.21
N ASP A 83 -6.11 -9.56 -8.23
CA ASP A 83 -7.54 -9.25 -8.45
C ASP A 83 -7.73 -7.78 -8.83
N TRP A 84 -7.06 -6.87 -8.13
CA TRP A 84 -7.09 -5.44 -8.44
C TRP A 84 -6.49 -5.13 -9.81
N SER A 85 -5.37 -5.75 -10.16
CA SER A 85 -4.68 -5.60 -11.44
C SER A 85 -5.51 -6.14 -12.62
N SER A 86 -6.32 -7.17 -12.37
CA SER A 86 -7.27 -7.73 -13.35
C SER A 86 -8.50 -6.83 -13.52
N ALA A 87 -9.03 -6.27 -12.42
CA ALA A 87 -10.17 -5.35 -12.44
C ALA A 87 -9.81 -3.96 -12.99
N CYS A 88 -8.55 -3.55 -12.82
CA CYS A 88 -8.00 -2.28 -13.32
C CYS A 88 -6.85 -2.55 -14.29
N PRO A 89 -7.12 -3.06 -15.52
CA PRO A 89 -6.08 -3.51 -16.44
C PRO A 89 -5.15 -2.40 -16.94
N LYS A 90 -5.58 -1.13 -16.84
CA LYS A 90 -4.76 0.04 -17.20
C LYS A 90 -3.86 0.52 -16.06
N ALA A 91 -4.05 0.02 -14.83
CA ALA A 91 -3.24 0.41 -13.69
C ALA A 91 -1.85 -0.21 -13.79
N VAL A 92 -0.83 0.62 -13.56
CA VAL A 92 0.56 0.20 -13.47
C VAL A 92 0.80 -0.41 -12.08
N THR A 93 1.37 -1.61 -12.07
CA THR A 93 1.64 -2.38 -10.87
C THR A 93 3.10 -2.24 -10.42
N TRP A 94 3.28 -1.91 -9.16
CA TRP A 94 4.57 -1.68 -8.53
C TRP A 94 4.74 -2.62 -7.35
N ALA A 95 5.90 -3.27 -7.24
CA ALA A 95 6.15 -4.20 -6.14
C ALA A 95 7.53 -4.00 -5.52
N ALA A 96 7.64 -4.29 -4.22
CA ALA A 96 8.92 -4.40 -3.55
C ALA A 96 9.73 -5.61 -4.06
N PRO A 97 11.07 -5.59 -3.93
CA PRO A 97 11.92 -6.71 -4.33
C PRO A 97 11.51 -8.05 -3.73
N GLY A 98 11.57 -9.11 -4.52
CA GLY A 98 11.26 -10.47 -4.08
C GLY A 98 9.77 -10.86 -4.19
N VAL A 99 8.88 -9.91 -4.53
CA VAL A 99 7.45 -10.20 -4.75
C VAL A 99 7.27 -11.07 -5.99
N THR A 100 7.96 -10.74 -7.08
CA THR A 100 7.85 -11.43 -8.38
C THR A 100 8.30 -12.88 -8.27
N GLU A 101 9.48 -13.14 -7.69
CA GLU A 101 10.03 -14.47 -7.47
C GLU A 101 9.12 -15.31 -6.56
N ARG A 102 8.58 -14.68 -5.52
CA ARG A 102 7.68 -15.35 -4.59
C ARG A 102 6.36 -15.73 -5.24
N ALA A 103 5.76 -14.84 -6.02
CA ALA A 103 4.52 -15.12 -6.75
C ALA A 103 4.73 -16.30 -7.73
N ALA A 104 5.85 -16.30 -8.46
CA ALA A 104 6.24 -17.40 -9.34
C ALA A 104 6.42 -18.72 -8.57
N SER A 105 7.14 -18.72 -7.44
CA SER A 105 7.36 -19.92 -6.60
C SER A 105 6.05 -20.56 -6.10
N ARG A 106 5.00 -19.75 -5.94
CA ARG A 106 3.67 -20.16 -5.46
C ARG A 106 2.67 -20.35 -6.58
N LYS A 107 3.09 -20.20 -7.84
CA LYS A 107 2.24 -20.28 -9.04
C LYS A 107 1.04 -19.32 -8.97
N VAL A 108 1.22 -18.16 -8.36
CA VAL A 108 0.20 -17.10 -8.31
C VAL A 108 0.39 -16.22 -9.54
N PRO A 109 -0.59 -16.16 -10.46
CA PRO A 109 -0.51 -15.27 -11.61
C PRO A 109 -0.55 -13.82 -11.12
N LEU A 110 0.52 -13.07 -11.39
CA LEU A 110 0.64 -11.69 -10.97
C LEU A 110 1.34 -10.88 -12.06
N ARG A 111 0.68 -9.81 -12.53
CA ARG A 111 1.32 -8.78 -13.36
C ARG A 111 2.02 -7.80 -12.42
N ILE A 112 3.34 -7.66 -12.58
CA ILE A 112 4.17 -6.62 -11.98
C ILE A 112 4.84 -5.87 -13.13
N ASP A 113 4.55 -4.58 -13.26
CA ASP A 113 5.10 -3.74 -14.33
C ASP A 113 6.45 -3.14 -13.92
N HIS A 114 6.60 -2.81 -12.63
CA HIS A 114 7.83 -2.27 -12.07
C HIS A 114 8.16 -2.83 -10.68
N GLU A 115 9.45 -3.01 -10.42
CA GLU A 115 9.98 -3.34 -9.10
C GLU A 115 10.69 -2.11 -8.50
N PHE A 116 10.50 -1.86 -7.20
CA PHE A 116 11.23 -0.79 -6.51
C PHE A 116 12.68 -1.19 -6.26
N GLY A 117 13.60 -0.31 -6.62
CA GLY A 117 15.02 -0.39 -6.30
C GLY A 117 15.59 1.00 -6.00
N PRO A 118 16.89 1.09 -5.67
CA PRO A 118 17.52 2.34 -5.24
C PRO A 118 17.45 3.49 -6.25
N GLN A 119 17.19 3.19 -7.53
CA GLN A 119 17.15 4.15 -8.64
C GLN A 119 15.80 4.18 -9.36
N THR A 120 14.75 3.57 -8.78
CA THR A 120 13.43 3.56 -9.43
C THR A 120 12.86 4.97 -9.47
N GLU A 121 12.65 5.51 -10.66
CA GLU A 121 11.89 6.74 -10.84
C GLU A 121 10.39 6.44 -10.79
N VAL A 122 9.66 7.18 -9.96
CA VAL A 122 8.20 7.04 -9.82
C VAL A 122 7.50 8.30 -10.32
N PRO A 123 6.40 8.18 -11.07
CA PRO A 123 5.74 9.34 -11.68
C PRO A 123 5.09 10.28 -10.67
N TRP A 124 4.84 9.83 -9.44
CA TRP A 124 4.23 10.58 -8.35
C TRP A 124 5.23 11.19 -7.35
N VAL A 125 6.54 11.19 -7.64
CA VAL A 125 7.60 11.56 -6.68
C VAL A 125 7.45 12.98 -6.09
N SER A 126 6.83 13.90 -6.83
CA SER A 126 6.57 15.27 -6.37
C SER A 126 5.40 15.39 -5.38
N GLU A 127 4.59 14.33 -5.24
CA GLU A 127 3.37 14.32 -4.41
C GLU A 127 3.44 13.31 -3.27
N ILE A 128 4.12 12.19 -3.49
CA ILE A 128 4.34 11.15 -2.50
C ILE A 128 5.84 10.87 -2.44
N GLU A 129 6.47 11.36 -1.37
CA GLU A 129 7.83 11.00 -1.01
C GLU A 129 7.84 9.53 -0.59
N TRP A 130 8.95 8.83 -0.81
CA TRP A 130 9.07 7.43 -0.41
C TRP A 130 10.49 7.11 0.00
N LEU A 131 10.61 6.12 0.88
CA LEU A 131 11.87 5.64 1.39
C LEU A 131 11.92 4.12 1.22
N TYR A 132 12.92 3.65 0.50
CA TYR A 132 13.30 2.25 0.50
C TYR A 132 13.98 1.93 1.83
N VAL A 133 13.38 1.05 2.62
CA VAL A 133 13.93 0.62 3.91
C VAL A 133 14.41 -0.82 3.76
N GLU A 134 15.73 -0.98 3.75
CA GLU A 134 16.34 -2.29 3.99
C GLU A 134 16.15 -2.62 5.47
N GLY A 135 15.12 -3.40 5.80
CA GLY A 135 14.85 -3.83 7.16
C GLY A 135 15.89 -4.85 7.64
N SER A 136 15.66 -6.13 7.34
CA SER A 136 16.61 -7.22 7.61
C SER A 136 16.94 -7.97 6.31
N SER A 137 17.89 -8.91 6.33
CA SER A 137 18.28 -9.71 5.15
C SER A 137 17.12 -10.40 4.42
N THR A 138 15.95 -10.54 5.06
CA THR A 138 14.72 -11.14 4.51
C THR A 138 13.53 -10.20 4.41
N HIS A 139 13.61 -8.98 4.97
CA HIS A 139 12.50 -8.03 5.01
C HIS A 139 12.93 -6.68 4.43
N LYS A 140 12.47 -6.41 3.22
CA LYS A 140 12.59 -5.12 2.53
C LYS A 140 11.20 -4.49 2.50
N GLU A 141 11.08 -3.25 2.95
CA GLU A 141 9.82 -2.49 2.98
C GLU A 141 10.01 -1.17 2.25
N VAL A 142 8.95 -0.68 1.61
CA VAL A 142 8.91 0.69 1.08
C VAL A 142 7.90 1.49 1.88
N VAL A 143 8.34 2.61 2.45
CA VAL A 143 7.50 3.51 3.23
C VAL A 143 7.19 4.73 2.39
N PHE A 144 5.93 5.18 2.37
CA PHE A 144 5.48 6.32 1.59
C PHE A 144 4.95 7.45 2.50
N PHE A 145 5.17 8.69 2.07
CA PHE A 145 4.84 9.92 2.77
C PHE A 145 4.14 10.89 1.80
N HIS A 146 2.90 11.28 2.10
CA HIS A 146 2.18 12.26 1.29
C HIS A 146 2.63 13.69 1.61
N SER A 147 3.16 14.42 0.62
CA SER A 147 3.85 15.69 0.86
C SER A 147 2.90 16.86 1.22
N LYS A 148 1.63 16.77 0.80
CA LYS A 148 0.61 17.83 0.97
C LYS A 148 -0.17 17.78 2.29
N SER A 149 -0.11 16.69 3.07
CA SER A 149 -0.84 16.58 4.34
C SER A 149 -0.15 17.30 5.52
N LYS A 150 0.79 18.22 5.24
CA LYS A 150 1.51 18.99 6.27
C LYS A 150 0.53 19.85 7.08
N THR A 151 0.32 19.47 8.34
CA THR A 151 -0.27 20.35 9.35
C THR A 151 0.87 20.90 10.20
N TRP A 152 0.95 22.21 10.39
CA TRP A 152 2.04 22.86 11.12
C TRP A 152 2.04 22.39 12.59
N GLY A 153 3.17 21.86 13.09
CA GLY A 153 3.38 21.57 14.52
C GLY A 153 3.20 20.11 14.95
N CYS A 154 2.74 19.21 14.07
CA CYS A 154 2.78 17.77 14.30
C CYS A 154 2.90 17.10 12.92
N PRO A 155 4.01 16.42 12.58
CA PRO A 155 4.11 15.73 11.32
C PRO A 155 3.23 14.49 11.39
N GLN A 156 1.92 14.67 11.22
CA GLN A 156 1.04 13.57 10.85
C GLN A 156 1.32 13.30 9.37
N PHE A 157 2.50 12.72 9.12
CA PHE A 157 2.66 11.89 7.96
C PHE A 157 1.51 10.89 8.01
N VAL A 158 0.73 10.80 6.93
CA VAL A 158 0.01 9.54 6.71
C VAL A 158 1.11 8.54 6.44
N LEU A 159 1.63 7.96 7.52
CA LEU A 159 2.62 6.91 7.47
C LEU A 159 1.91 5.75 6.79
N VAL A 160 2.17 5.58 5.50
CA VAL A 160 1.73 4.41 4.78
C VAL A 160 2.72 3.28 5.12
N LYS A 161 2.69 2.82 6.37
CA LYS A 161 3.49 1.70 6.86
C LYS A 161 2.61 0.46 6.92
N HIS A 162 3.12 -0.64 6.40
CA HIS A 162 2.53 -1.93 6.65
C HIS A 162 3.26 -2.55 7.84
N ILE A 163 2.69 -2.47 9.04
CA ILE A 163 3.24 -3.21 10.19
C ILE A 163 2.94 -4.70 9.98
N ALA A 164 3.84 -5.39 9.29
CA ALA A 164 3.97 -6.83 9.33
C ALA A 164 5.18 -7.17 10.22
N SER A 165 5.08 -6.89 11.51
CA SER A 165 6.03 -7.43 12.49
C SER A 165 5.28 -7.78 13.77
N ALA A 166 5.30 -9.06 14.11
CA ALA A 166 5.22 -9.52 15.48
C ALA A 166 6.61 -9.37 16.08
N SER A 167 7.05 -8.14 16.35
CA SER A 167 8.21 -7.91 17.21
C SER A 167 8.07 -6.55 17.90
N THR A 168 7.71 -6.63 19.19
CA THR A 168 7.80 -5.54 20.16
C THR A 168 9.26 -5.09 20.27
N HIS A 169 9.68 -4.08 19.53
CA HIS A 169 10.87 -3.31 19.87
C HIS A 169 10.52 -1.82 19.74
N ASN A 170 10.55 -1.14 20.89
CA ASN A 170 10.42 0.31 20.98
C ASN A 170 11.45 0.96 20.06
N LEU A 171 10.98 1.73 19.08
CA LEU A 171 11.81 2.72 18.42
C LEU A 171 11.82 3.95 19.31
N ASP A 172 12.92 4.10 20.04
CA ASP A 172 13.28 5.32 20.75
C ASP A 172 13.59 6.39 19.69
N LEU A 173 12.69 7.35 19.52
CA LEU A 173 12.93 8.52 18.68
C LEU A 173 13.73 9.51 19.54
N GLY A 174 15.06 9.38 19.47
CA GLY A 174 15.99 10.37 19.98
C GLY A 174 15.68 11.74 19.39
N ALA A 175 15.44 12.70 20.28
CA ALA A 175 15.20 14.09 19.97
C ALA A 175 16.47 14.75 19.38
N CYS A 176 16.27 15.58 18.35
CA CYS A 176 17.06 16.78 18.08
C CYS A 176 16.13 17.99 18.19
#